data_AF-A0A7S2SCN1-F1
#
_entry.id   AF-A0A7S2SCN1-F1
#
_cell.length_a   1.000
_cell.length_b   1.000
_cell.length_c   1.000
_cell.angle_alpha   90.00
_cell.angle_beta   90.00
_cell.angle_gamma   90.00
#
_symmetry.space_group_name_H-M   'P 1'
#
loop_
_entity.id
_entity.type
_entity.pdbx_description
1 polymer ?
#
loop_
_entity_poly.entity_id
_entity_poly.type
_entity_poly.pdbx_seq_one_letter_code
_entity_poly.pdbx_strand_id
1 'polypeptide(L)'
;RLKIMCSRAFNIDVELQLLYFKSNPSDPFPTELDDDENTMAYYGVTDGAEVYMNEIDIQAQQRQSQREAEDLNRRLKEQEIAADKLQAAKTNDVRAHNQASQNAALNA
;
A
#
# COMPACT_ATOMS: atom_id res chain seq x y z
N ARG A 1 8.59 25.86 -6.53
CA ARG A 1 8.08 27.07 -7.26
C ARG A 1 7.21 26.72 -8.48
N LEU A 2 7.54 25.68 -9.24
CA LEU A 2 6.78 25.24 -10.41
C LEU A 2 5.31 24.90 -10.07
N LYS A 3 5.05 24.13 -9.00
CA LYS A 3 3.68 23.81 -8.55
C LYS A 3 2.81 25.04 -8.28
N ILE A 4 3.38 26.15 -7.79
CA ILE A 4 2.63 27.40 -7.57
C ILE A 4 2.20 28.01 -8.91
N MET A 5 3.04 27.94 -9.94
CA MET A 5 2.69 28.41 -11.28
C MET A 5 1.59 27.54 -11.89
N CYS A 6 1.72 26.22 -11.80
CA CYS A 6 0.71 25.26 -12.25
C CYS A 6 -0.62 25.44 -11.51
N SER A 7 -0.58 25.69 -10.20
CA SER A 7 -1.78 25.97 -9.39
C SER A 7 -2.58 27.15 -9.94
N ARG A 8 -1.90 28.24 -10.29
CA ARG A 8 -2.54 29.43 -10.87
C ARG A 8 -3.04 29.19 -12.30
N ALA A 9 -2.32 28.41 -13.09
CA ALA A 9 -2.66 28.14 -14.49
C ALA A 9 -3.85 27.17 -14.63
N PHE A 10 -3.90 26.14 -13.79
CA PHE A 10 -4.86 25.04 -13.89
C PHE A 10 -5.92 25.04 -12.78
N ASN A 11 -5.83 25.97 -11.82
CA ASN A 11 -6.73 26.08 -10.68
C ASN A 11 -6.81 24.78 -9.84
N ILE A 12 -5.66 24.15 -9.61
CA ILE A 12 -5.49 22.94 -8.79
C ILE A 12 -4.63 23.30 -7.58
N ASP A 13 -4.96 22.77 -6.40
CA ASP A 13 -4.15 22.96 -5.21
C ASP A 13 -2.73 22.41 -5.41
N VAL A 14 -1.71 23.04 -4.84
CA VAL A 14 -0.32 22.58 -4.88
C VAL A 14 -0.19 21.15 -4.33
N GLU A 15 -0.96 20.81 -3.30
CA GLU A 15 -0.92 19.48 -2.68
C GLU A 15 -1.57 18.39 -3.55
N LEU A 16 -2.37 18.77 -4.55
CA LEU A 16 -3.05 17.84 -5.46
C LEU A 16 -2.34 17.72 -6.81
N GLN A 17 -1.12 18.23 -6.94
CA GLN A 17 -0.35 18.19 -8.17
C GLN A 17 0.76 17.14 -8.11
N LEU A 18 0.79 16.26 -9.11
CA LEU A 18 1.90 15.36 -9.41
C LEU A 18 2.59 15.84 -10.69
N LEU A 19 3.87 16.16 -10.59
CA LEU A 19 4.64 16.66 -11.71
C LEU A 19 5.61 15.59 -12.21
N TYR A 20 5.70 15.43 -13.53
CA TYR A 20 6.52 14.43 -14.19
C TYR A 20 7.33 15.03 -15.31
N PHE A 21 8.58 14.59 -15.44
CA PHE A 21 9.50 14.99 -16.48
C PHE A 21 9.97 13.76 -17.28
N LYS A 22 9.99 13.89 -18.61
CA LYS A 22 10.63 12.90 -19.49
C LYS A 22 11.94 13.47 -20.00
N SER A 23 13.06 12.91 -19.55
CA SER A 23 14.39 13.26 -20.05
C SER A 23 14.58 12.83 -21.51
N ASN A 24 13.93 11.73 -21.92
CA ASN A 24 13.92 11.23 -23.29
C ASN A 24 12.47 10.86 -23.68
N PRO A 25 11.95 11.31 -24.84
CA PRO A 25 10.63 10.92 -25.32
C PRO A 25 10.41 9.40 -25.47
N SER A 26 11.48 8.64 -25.71
CA SER A 26 11.45 7.18 -25.80
C SER A 26 11.45 6.48 -24.43
N ASP A 27 11.60 7.22 -23.34
CA ASP A 27 11.59 6.65 -21.99
C ASP A 27 10.16 6.21 -21.62
N PRO A 28 9.94 4.92 -21.32
CA PRO A 28 8.65 4.45 -20.85
C PRO A 28 8.24 5.03 -19.49
N PHE A 29 9.19 5.45 -18.65
CA PHE A 29 8.93 5.85 -17.27
C PHE A 29 9.37 7.29 -17.01
N PRO A 30 8.44 8.25 -16.89
CA PRO A 30 8.81 9.61 -16.54
C PRO A 30 9.36 9.68 -15.10
N THR A 31 10.26 10.64 -14.86
CA THR A 31 10.76 10.97 -13.52
C THR A 31 9.78 11.88 -12.80
N GLU A 32 9.38 11.49 -11.59
CA GLU A 32 8.53 12.33 -10.74
C GLU A 32 9.35 13.47 -10.12
N LEU A 33 8.77 14.67 -10.09
CA LEU A 33 9.32 15.84 -9.41
C LEU A 33 8.67 15.94 -8.02
N ASP A 34 9.05 14.99 -7.16
CA ASP A 34 8.45 14.70 -5.86
C ASP A 34 8.95 15.61 -4.72
N ASP A 35 10.20 16.06 -4.80
CA ASP A 35 10.86 16.88 -3.79
C ASP A 35 10.88 18.36 -4.20
N ASP A 36 10.10 19.18 -3.49
CA ASP A 36 9.97 20.62 -3.73
C ASP A 36 11.22 21.43 -3.32
N GLU A 37 12.15 20.83 -2.54
CA GLU A 37 13.43 21.44 -2.18
C GLU A 37 14.48 21.27 -3.29
N ASN A 38 14.30 20.28 -4.17
CA ASN A 38 15.18 20.08 -5.31
C ASN A 38 14.83 21.04 -6.46
N THR A 39 15.88 21.51 -7.12
CA THR A 39 15.71 22.35 -8.31
C THR A 39 15.33 21.52 -9.51
N MET A 40 14.69 22.12 -10.51
CA MET A 40 14.41 21.43 -11.79
C MET A 40 15.69 20.90 -12.47
N ALA A 41 16.82 21.58 -12.27
CA ALA A 41 18.12 21.15 -12.79
C ALA A 41 18.63 19.87 -12.12
N TYR A 42 18.29 19.62 -10.84
CA TYR A 42 18.62 18.37 -10.15
C TYR A 42 18.01 17.16 -10.88
N TYR A 43 16.78 17.31 -11.36
CA TYR A 43 16.08 16.30 -12.16
C TYR A 43 16.49 16.29 -13.64
N GLY A 44 17.45 17.12 -14.05
CA GLY A 44 17.92 17.20 -15.43
C GLY A 44 16.96 17.90 -16.39
N VAL A 45 16.01 18.70 -15.88
CA VAL A 45 15.11 19.48 -16.73
C VAL A 45 15.88 20.61 -17.41
N THR A 46 15.86 20.62 -18.74
CA THR A 46 16.50 21.64 -19.57
C THR A 46 15.48 22.55 -20.23
N ASP A 47 15.94 23.67 -20.79
CA ASP A 47 15.08 24.54 -21.60
C ASP A 47 14.45 23.76 -22.77
N GLY A 48 13.16 24.02 -23.02
CA GLY A 48 12.37 23.30 -24.03
C GLY A 48 11.85 21.93 -23.57
N ALA A 49 12.14 21.50 -22.34
CA ALA A 49 11.57 20.30 -21.75
C ALA A 49 10.05 20.43 -21.51
N GLU A 50 9.36 19.30 -21.63
CA GLU A 50 7.95 19.18 -21.26
C GLU A 50 7.83 18.61 -19.84
N VAL A 51 7.07 19.31 -19.00
CA VAL A 51 6.66 18.82 -17.68
C VAL A 51 5.17 18.53 -17.75
N TYR A 52 4.82 17.29 -17.40
CA TYR A 52 3.44 16.84 -17.30
C TYR A 52 2.94 17.07 -15.88
N MET A 53 1.72 17.58 -15.74
CA MET A 53 1.06 17.77 -14.45
C MET A 53 -0.22 16.94 -14.42
N ASN A 54 -0.31 16.05 -13.43
CA ASN A 54 -1.50 15.27 -13.14
C ASN A 54 -2.11 15.75 -11.82
N GLU A 55 -3.43 15.62 -11.71
CA GLU A 55 -4.17 15.86 -10.47
C GLU A 55 -4.30 14.58 -9.65
N ILE A 56 -4.19 14.69 -8.33
CA ILE A 56 -4.49 13.61 -7.40
C ILE A 56 -6.01 13.52 -7.21
N ASP A 57 -6.62 12.43 -7.67
CA ASP A 57 -8.02 12.12 -7.36
C ASP A 57 -8.15 11.59 -5.92
N ILE A 58 -8.44 12.49 -4.98
CA ILE A 58 -8.65 12.17 -3.56
C ILE A 58 -9.76 11.13 -3.39
N GLN A 59 -10.83 11.17 -4.20
CA GLN A 59 -11.92 10.21 -4.08
C GLN A 59 -11.48 8.81 -4.52
N ALA A 60 -10.66 8.72 -5.58
CA ALA A 60 -10.05 7.45 -5.96
C ALA A 60 -9.12 6.93 -4.88
N GLN A 61 -8.27 7.77 -4.29
CA GLN A 61 -7.36 7.38 -3.20
C GLN A 61 -8.13 6.87 -1.97
N GLN A 62 -9.21 7.55 -1.58
CA GLN A 62 -10.07 7.11 -0.48
C GLN A 62 -10.75 5.77 -0.77
N ARG A 63 -11.30 5.59 -1.99
CA ARG A 63 -11.90 4.31 -2.39
C ARG A 63 -10.88 3.17 -2.39
N GLN A 64 -9.66 3.44 -2.83
CA GLN A 64 -8.56 2.47 -2.80
C GLN A 64 -8.20 2.09 -1.36
N SER A 65 -7.98 3.07 -0.49
CA SER A 65 -7.62 2.84 0.91
C SER A 65 -8.72 2.05 1.67
N GLN A 66 -9.99 2.34 1.41
CA GLN A 66 -11.11 1.57 1.97
C GLN A 66 -11.07 0.11 1.52
N ARG A 67 -10.84 -0.16 0.23
CA ARG A 67 -10.73 -1.52 -0.30
C ARG A 67 -9.55 -2.29 0.29
N GLU A 68 -8.41 -1.63 0.45
CA GLU A 68 -7.21 -2.22 1.06
C GLU A 68 -7.44 -2.55 2.53
N ALA A 69 -8.11 -1.67 3.28
CA ALA A 69 -8.48 -1.91 4.68
C ALA A 69 -9.49 -3.07 4.80
N GLU A 70 -10.47 -3.15 3.92
CA GLU A 70 -11.44 -4.24 3.87
C GLU A 70 -10.76 -5.59 3.57
N ASP A 71 -9.86 -5.63 2.58
CA ASP A 71 -9.12 -6.84 2.23
C ASP A 71 -8.19 -7.29 3.37
N LEU A 72 -7.47 -6.35 3.99
CA LEU A 72 -6.64 -6.64 5.16
C LEU A 72 -7.47 -7.22 6.30
N ASN A 73 -8.61 -6.61 6.62
CA ASN A 73 -9.50 -7.07 7.68
C ASN A 73 -10.05 -8.47 7.38
N ARG A 74 -10.41 -8.75 6.12
CA ARG A 74 -10.81 -10.09 5.68
C ARG A 74 -9.71 -11.11 5.94
N ARG A 75 -8.47 -10.83 5.52
CA ARG A 75 -7.33 -11.73 5.72
C ARG A 75 -7.04 -11.99 7.20
N LEU A 76 -7.14 -10.96 8.05
CA LEU A 76 -6.94 -11.10 9.50
C LEU A 76 -8.01 -12.01 10.12
N LYS A 77 -9.29 -11.84 9.75
CA LYS A 77 -10.37 -12.72 10.23
C LYS A 77 -10.17 -14.17 9.79
N GLU A 78 -9.74 -14.39 8.56
CA GLU A 78 -9.43 -15.73 8.05
C GLU A 78 -8.29 -16.39 8.85
N GLN A 79 -7.26 -15.62 9.18
CA GLN A 79 -6.14 -16.08 10.01
C GLN A 79 -6.58 -16.38 11.45
N GLU A 80 -7.44 -15.55 12.04
CA GLU A 80 -7.99 -15.75 13.39
C GLU A 80 -8.81 -17.05 13.45
N ILE A 81 -9.71 -17.27 12.50
CA ILE A 81 -10.50 -18.50 12.39
C ILE A 81 -9.60 -19.74 12.23
N ALA A 82 -8.54 -19.62 11.42
CA ALA A 82 -7.59 -20.71 11.23
C ALA A 82 -6.80 -21.02 12.51
N ALA A 83 -6.38 -19.98 13.24
CA ALA A 83 -5.67 -20.13 14.51
C ALA A 83 -6.55 -20.80 15.58
N ASP A 84 -7.81 -20.39 15.71
CA ASP A 84 -8.76 -20.96 16.66
C ASP A 84 -9.01 -22.45 16.39
N LYS A 85 -9.19 -22.82 15.12
CA LYS A 85 -9.36 -24.23 14.72
C LYS A 85 -8.13 -25.06 15.07
N LEU A 86 -6.93 -24.53 14.84
CA LEU A 86 -5.68 -25.22 15.17
C LEU A 86 -5.51 -25.38 16.68
N GLN A 87 -5.85 -24.37 17.46
CA GLN A 87 -5.78 -24.43 18.92
C GLN A 87 -6.79 -25.44 19.50
N ALA A 88 -8.01 -25.47 18.96
CA ALA A 88 -9.02 -26.46 19.34
C ALA A 88 -8.55 -27.89 19.02
N ALA A 89 -7.99 -28.12 17.82
CA ALA A 89 -7.44 -29.42 17.44
C ALA A 89 -6.31 -29.88 18.38
N LYS A 90 -5.32 -29.01 18.64
CA LYS A 90 -4.24 -29.31 19.60
C LYS A 90 -4.75 -29.65 20.99
N THR A 91 -5.75 -28.92 21.48
CA THR A 91 -6.33 -29.15 22.81
C THR A 91 -7.04 -30.50 22.89
N ASN A 92 -7.76 -30.87 21.83
CA ASN A 92 -8.41 -32.17 21.73
C ASN A 92 -7.39 -33.32 21.66
N ASP A 93 -6.31 -33.17 20.90
CA ASP A 93 -5.25 -34.17 20.80
C ASP A 93 -4.56 -34.41 22.16
N VAL A 94 -4.24 -33.34 22.90
CA VAL A 94 -3.64 -33.45 24.25
C VAL A 94 -4.60 -34.17 25.20
N ARG A 95 -5.91 -33.85 25.15
CA ARG A 95 -6.91 -34.52 25.98
C ARG A 95 -7.03 -36.01 25.64
N ALA A 96 -7.07 -36.36 24.36
CA ALA A 96 -7.13 -37.75 23.90
C ALA A 96 -5.88 -38.55 24.31
N HIS A 97 -4.69 -37.95 24.19
CA HIS A 97 -3.44 -38.56 24.62
C HIS A 97 -3.43 -38.82 26.14
N ASN A 98 -3.82 -37.83 26.94
CA ASN A 98 -3.88 -37.97 28.40
C ASN A 98 -4.87 -39.06 28.86
N GLN A 99 -6.03 -39.16 28.21
CA GLN A 99 -7.01 -40.21 28.50
C GLN A 99 -6.50 -41.60 28.12
N ALA A 100 -5.83 -41.73 26.97
CA ALA A 100 -5.23 -42.99 26.55
C ALA A 100 -4.14 -43.46 27.53
N SER A 101 -3.27 -42.55 27.98
CA SER A 101 -2.25 -42.84 28.98
C SER A 101 -2.84 -43.25 30.33
N GLN A 102 -3.91 -42.59 30.79
CA GLN A 102 -4.59 -42.95 32.04
C GLN A 102 -5.27 -44.32 31.97
N ASN A 103 -5.98 -44.62 30.88
CA ASN A 103 -6.62 -45.91 30.68
C ASN A 103 -5.61 -47.07 30.55
N ALA A 104 -4.44 -46.81 29.97
CA ALA A 104 -3.36 -47.79 29.92
C ALA A 104 -2.75 -48.05 31.31
N ALA A 105 -2.64 -47.02 32.16
CA ALA A 105 -2.12 -47.15 33.53
C ALA A 105 -3.12 -47.82 34.50
N LEU A 106 -4.43 -47.72 34.24
CA LEU A 106 -5.48 -48.36 35.04
C LEU A 106 -5.70 -49.84 34.72
N ASN A 107 -5.24 -50.30 33.55
CA ASN A 107 -5.38 -51.68 33.08
C ASN A 107 -4.08 -52.50 33.13
N ALA A 108 -3.01 -51.94 33.70
CA ALA A 108 -1.71 -52.59 33.94
C ALA A 108 -1.57 -52.94 35.42
#